data_AF-B4UKH2-F1
#
_entry.id   AF-B4UKH2-F1
#
_cell.length_a   1.000
_cell.length_b   1.000
_cell.length_c   1.000
_cell.angle_alpha   90.00
_cell.angle_beta   90.00
_cell.angle_gamma   90.00
#
_symmetry.space_group_name_H-M   'P 1'
#
loop_
_entity.id
_entity.type
_entity.pdbx_description
1 polymer ?
#
loop_
_entity_poly.entity_id
_entity_poly.type
_entity_poly.pdbx_seq_one_letter_code
_entity_poly.pdbx_strand_id
1 'polypeptide(L)'
;MSYDYTVFRAPSDQPMASWPAAAPPALGSVAEVRQRLDELLHEVTWTQRGSTWFGCSQGQEGSAELQLTPEPDGQVHFVTIRRVERALVEHLCARLGLVAVDPQAMTLYRPETRGWTDAR
;
A
#
# COMPACT_ATOMS: atom_id res chain seq x y z
N MET A 1 -9.38 11.52 -11.78
CA MET A 1 -9.11 12.14 -10.46
C MET A 1 -8.04 11.31 -9.79
N SER A 2 -7.06 11.93 -9.13
CA SER A 2 -6.02 11.20 -8.43
C SER A 2 -6.36 11.13 -6.94
N TYR A 3 -6.30 9.95 -6.35
CA TYR A 3 -6.70 9.70 -4.97
C TYR A 3 -5.47 9.45 -4.09
N ASP A 4 -5.66 9.62 -2.79
CA ASP A 4 -4.68 9.27 -1.78
C ASP A 4 -5.17 8.03 -1.06
N TYR A 5 -4.29 7.06 -0.82
CA TYR A 5 -4.61 5.82 -0.13
C TYR A 5 -3.58 5.53 0.93
N THR A 6 -4.04 4.94 2.04
CA THR A 6 -3.16 4.30 3.02
C THR A 6 -3.32 2.80 2.91
N VAL A 7 -2.22 2.10 2.62
CA VAL A 7 -2.18 0.65 2.44
C VAL A 7 -1.47 0.00 3.61
N PHE A 8 -2.03 -1.08 4.14
CA PHE A 8 -1.51 -1.80 5.30
C PHE A 8 -2.03 -3.24 5.36
N ARG A 9 -1.46 -4.06 6.25
CA ARG A 9 -1.99 -5.42 6.49
C ARG A 9 -3.23 -5.35 7.38
N ALA A 10 -4.32 -5.97 6.97
CA ALA A 10 -5.51 -6.06 7.81
C ALA A 10 -5.17 -6.72 9.16
N PRO A 11 -5.51 -6.10 10.31
CA PRO A 11 -5.31 -6.71 11.63
C PRO A 11 -6.10 -8.02 11.81
N SER A 12 -7.25 -8.14 11.15
CA SER A 12 -8.07 -9.35 11.11
C SER A 12 -9.03 -9.32 9.91
N ASP A 13 -9.66 -10.47 9.63
CA ASP A 13 -10.70 -10.59 8.61
C ASP A 13 -12.05 -9.95 9.04
N GLN A 14 -12.20 -9.59 10.32
CA GLN A 14 -13.39 -8.92 10.83
C GLN A 14 -13.53 -7.50 10.25
N PRO A 15 -14.73 -6.88 10.26
CA PRO A 15 -14.92 -5.53 9.75
C PRO A 15 -14.01 -4.51 10.43
N MET A 16 -13.60 -3.45 9.70
CA MET A 16 -12.69 -2.41 10.21
C MET A 16 -13.12 -1.81 11.55
N ALA A 17 -14.43 -1.65 11.76
CA ALA A 17 -14.99 -1.12 13.00
C ALA A 17 -14.70 -1.98 14.26
N SER A 18 -14.29 -3.23 14.07
CA SER A 18 -13.96 -4.16 15.16
C SER A 18 -12.45 -4.25 15.44
N TRP A 19 -11.63 -3.60 14.63
CA TRP A 19 -10.18 -3.68 14.78
C TRP A 19 -9.70 -2.94 16.03
N PRO A 20 -8.62 -3.42 16.68
CA PRO A 20 -8.04 -2.73 17.82
C PRO A 20 -7.48 -1.37 17.40
N ALA A 21 -7.49 -0.40 18.33
CA ALA A 21 -6.81 0.88 18.16
C ALA A 21 -5.28 0.74 18.37
N ALA A 22 -4.66 -0.04 17.49
CA ALA A 22 -3.23 -0.32 17.49
C ALA A 22 -2.67 -0.26 16.05
N ALA A 23 -1.34 -0.18 15.92
CA ALA A 23 -0.71 -0.30 14.62
C ALA A 23 -1.05 -1.66 14.00
N PRO A 24 -1.31 -1.73 12.68
CA PRO A 24 -1.51 -2.99 11.99
C PRO A 24 -0.23 -3.82 12.03
N PRO A 25 -0.26 -5.11 11.69
CA PRO A 25 0.96 -5.89 11.59
C PRO A 25 1.96 -5.26 10.60
N ALA A 26 3.25 -5.43 10.88
CA ALA A 26 4.31 -4.93 10.01
C ALA A 26 4.21 -5.49 8.58
N LEU A 27 4.52 -4.63 7.61
CA LEU A 27 4.73 -5.01 6.21
C LEU A 27 6.13 -5.61 6.02
N GLY A 28 7.09 -5.12 6.81
CA GLY A 28 8.49 -5.50 6.85
C GLY A 28 9.39 -4.30 7.08
N SER A 29 10.69 -4.51 6.95
CA SER A 29 11.68 -3.43 6.94
C SER A 29 11.50 -2.52 5.72
N VAL A 30 12.06 -1.30 5.79
CA VAL A 30 12.04 -0.37 4.64
C VAL A 30 12.61 -1.01 3.37
N ALA A 31 13.69 -1.78 3.49
CA ALA A 31 14.34 -2.42 2.34
C ALA A 31 13.42 -3.46 1.68
N GLU A 32 12.79 -4.32 2.48
CA GLU A 32 11.86 -5.34 1.98
C GLU A 32 10.62 -4.72 1.34
N VAL A 33 10.05 -3.68 1.97
CA VAL A 33 8.88 -3.00 1.43
C VAL A 33 9.21 -2.28 0.12
N ARG A 34 10.36 -1.60 0.04
CA ARG A 34 10.82 -0.97 -1.21
C ARG A 34 11.03 -2.00 -2.31
N GLN A 35 11.73 -3.10 -2.01
CA GLN A 35 11.96 -4.16 -3.00
C GLN A 35 10.64 -4.69 -3.58
N ARG A 36 9.65 -5.01 -2.72
CA ARG A 36 8.34 -5.49 -3.18
C ARG A 36 7.58 -4.46 -4.03
N LEU A 37 7.73 -3.17 -3.71
CA LEU A 37 7.12 -2.09 -4.50
C LEU A 37 7.84 -1.92 -5.84
N ASP A 38 9.17 -2.01 -5.86
CA ASP A 38 9.99 -1.94 -7.08
C ASP A 38 9.71 -3.11 -8.03
N GLU A 39 9.34 -4.29 -7.50
CA GLU A 39 8.93 -5.45 -8.30
C GLU A 39 7.55 -5.27 -8.96
N LEU A 40 6.68 -4.43 -8.39
CA LEU A 40 5.30 -4.24 -8.86
C LEU A 40 5.10 -2.93 -9.64
N LEU A 41 5.94 -1.93 -9.39
CA LEU A 41 5.85 -0.61 -9.96
C LEU A 41 7.03 -0.35 -10.89
N HIS A 42 6.77 0.29 -12.03
CA HIS A 42 7.81 0.61 -12.99
C HIS A 42 8.63 1.82 -12.56
N GLU A 43 9.95 1.73 -12.69
CA GLU A 43 10.91 2.85 -12.54
C GLU A 43 10.71 3.70 -11.27
N VAL A 44 10.62 3.05 -10.11
CA VAL A 44 10.48 3.78 -8.84
C VAL A 44 11.81 4.44 -8.45
N THR A 45 11.80 5.77 -8.34
CA THR A 45 12.92 6.53 -7.79
C THR A 45 12.67 6.86 -6.33
N TRP A 46 13.61 6.46 -5.46
CA TRP A 46 13.50 6.67 -4.02
C TRP A 46 14.41 7.79 -3.53
N THR A 47 13.90 8.63 -2.63
CA THR A 47 14.64 9.68 -1.93
C THR A 47 14.36 9.61 -0.44
N GLN A 48 15.40 9.63 0.39
CA GLN A 48 15.26 9.69 1.84
C GLN A 48 15.27 11.13 2.36
N ARG A 49 14.41 11.44 3.32
CA ARG A 49 14.39 12.69 4.11
C ARG A 49 14.11 12.35 5.57
N GLY A 50 15.11 12.51 6.43
CA GLY A 50 15.03 12.04 7.81
C GLY A 50 14.85 10.52 7.85
N SER A 51 13.89 10.03 8.63
CA SER A 51 13.53 8.60 8.67
C SER A 51 12.61 8.18 7.52
N THR A 52 11.98 9.12 6.82
CA THR A 52 10.97 8.82 5.78
C THR A 52 11.59 8.65 4.41
N TRP A 53 11.10 7.67 3.67
CA TRP A 53 11.42 7.40 2.28
C TRP A 53 10.27 7.80 1.37
N PHE A 54 10.58 8.56 0.33
CA PHE A 54 9.65 9.02 -0.68
C PHE A 54 9.97 8.34 -2.01
N GLY A 55 8.99 7.68 -2.61
CA GLY A 55 9.10 7.03 -3.91
C GLY A 55 8.29 7.78 -4.95
N CYS A 56 8.76 7.82 -6.19
CA CYS A 56 7.98 8.26 -7.33
C CYS A 56 8.09 7.21 -8.42
N SER A 57 6.96 6.66 -8.83
CA SER A 57 6.87 5.74 -9.98
C SER A 57 6.29 6.48 -11.17
N GLN A 58 6.82 6.19 -12.36
CA GLN A 58 6.27 6.66 -13.64
C GLN A 58 5.98 5.44 -14.51
N GLY A 59 4.71 5.01 -14.52
CA GLY A 59 4.25 3.89 -15.32
C GLY A 59 3.41 4.33 -16.51
N GLN A 60 3.21 3.41 -17.45
CA GLN A 60 2.27 3.61 -18.56
C GLN A 60 0.82 3.85 -18.09
N GLU A 61 0.46 3.28 -16.93
CA GLU A 61 -0.85 3.41 -16.30
C GLU A 61 -0.95 4.62 -15.34
N GLY A 62 0.05 5.51 -15.35
CA GLY A 62 0.08 6.71 -14.54
C GLY A 62 1.26 6.78 -13.58
N SER A 63 1.38 7.92 -12.90
CA SER A 63 2.37 8.11 -11.85
C SER A 63 1.78 7.82 -10.48
N ALA A 64 2.62 7.38 -9.54
CA ALA A 64 2.25 7.26 -8.14
C ALA A 64 3.38 7.75 -7.25
N GLU A 65 3.00 8.53 -6.24
CA GLU A 65 3.92 8.97 -5.18
C GLU A 65 3.74 8.07 -3.96
N LEU A 66 4.85 7.58 -3.41
CA LEU A 66 4.90 6.63 -2.30
C LEU A 66 5.56 7.29 -1.10
N GLN A 67 5.07 6.98 0.10
CA GLN A 67 5.71 7.39 1.35
C GLN A 67 5.78 6.20 2.31
N LEU A 68 6.99 5.91 2.77
CA LEU A 68 7.28 4.88 3.76
C LEU A 68 7.95 5.53 4.96
N THR A 69 7.36 5.41 6.13
CA THR A 69 7.96 5.86 7.39
C THR A 69 8.10 4.65 8.30
N PRO A 70 9.33 4.22 8.64
CA PRO A 70 9.52 3.19 9.65
C PRO A 70 9.17 3.74 11.03
N GLU A 71 8.53 2.90 11.83
CA GLU A 71 8.25 3.14 13.25
C GLU A 71 9.52 2.94 14.11
N PRO A 72 9.50 3.25 15.41
CA PRO A 72 10.68 3.09 16.29
C PRO A 72 11.25 1.66 16.38
N ASP A 73 10.47 0.65 16.00
CA ASP A 73 10.91 -0.76 15.89
C ASP A 73 11.64 -1.06 14.56
N GLY A 74 11.79 -0.06 13.69
CA GLY A 74 12.42 -0.17 12.38
C GLY A 74 11.53 -0.76 11.29
N GLN A 75 10.25 -1.03 11.59
CA GLN A 75 9.30 -1.66 10.67
C GLN A 75 8.40 -0.63 10.01
N VAL A 76 7.98 -0.91 8.79
CA VAL A 76 6.95 -0.15 8.08
C VAL A 76 5.62 -0.86 8.27
N HIS A 77 4.64 -0.14 8.81
CA HIS A 77 3.28 -0.65 9.03
C HIS A 77 2.28 -0.14 7.99
N PHE A 78 2.57 1.03 7.43
CA PHE A 78 1.72 1.71 6.46
C PHE A 78 2.54 2.19 5.27
N VAL A 79 1.92 2.15 4.10
CA VAL A 79 2.40 2.86 2.90
C VAL A 79 1.34 3.89 2.54
N THR A 80 1.73 5.15 2.40
CA THR A 80 0.84 6.15 1.80
C THR A 80 1.15 6.23 0.31
N ILE A 81 0.13 6.09 -0.52
CA ILE A 81 0.21 6.20 -1.98
C ILE A 81 -0.65 7.37 -2.40
N ARG A 82 -0.07 8.32 -3.13
CA ARG A 82 -0.74 9.54 -3.60
C ARG A 82 -0.67 9.63 -5.11
N ARG A 83 -1.55 10.48 -5.63
CA ARG A 83 -1.67 10.78 -7.06
C ARG A 83 -1.88 9.54 -7.93
N VAL A 84 -2.50 8.52 -7.35
CA VAL A 84 -2.56 7.19 -7.94
C VAL A 84 -3.97 6.89 -8.45
N GLU A 85 -4.04 6.07 -9.49
CA GLU A 85 -5.30 5.49 -9.93
C GLU A 85 -5.74 4.37 -8.99
N ARG A 86 -7.05 4.29 -8.73
CA ARG A 86 -7.62 3.26 -7.85
C ARG A 86 -7.25 1.84 -8.29
N ALA A 87 -7.25 1.57 -9.60
CA ALA A 87 -6.94 0.25 -10.16
C ALA A 87 -5.54 -0.23 -9.78
N LEU A 88 -4.55 0.67 -9.78
CA LEU A 88 -3.19 0.34 -9.36
C LEU A 88 -3.13 -0.02 -7.87
N VAL A 89 -3.88 0.70 -7.02
CA VAL A 89 -3.96 0.39 -5.59
C VAL A 89 -4.63 -0.96 -5.33
N GLU A 90 -5.72 -1.26 -6.04
CA GLU A 90 -6.38 -2.57 -5.96
C GLU A 90 -5.44 -3.70 -6.41
N HIS A 91 -4.66 -3.48 -7.48
CA HIS A 91 -3.64 -4.41 -7.94
C HIS A 91 -2.55 -4.66 -6.88
N LEU A 92 -1.97 -3.59 -6.33
CA LEU A 92 -0.97 -3.69 -5.26
C LEU A 92 -1.50 -4.44 -4.05
N CYS A 93 -2.74 -4.13 -3.63
CA CYS A 93 -3.40 -4.82 -2.51
C CYS A 93 -3.56 -6.31 -2.78
N ALA A 94 -4.03 -6.69 -3.96
CA ALA A 94 -4.21 -8.09 -4.34
C ALA A 94 -2.88 -8.86 -4.37
N ARG A 95 -1.82 -8.26 -4.91
CA ARG A 95 -0.50 -8.90 -5.03
C ARG A 95 0.22 -9.03 -3.69
N LEU A 96 0.04 -8.08 -2.79
CA LEU A 96 0.73 -8.03 -1.49
C LEU A 96 -0.12 -8.55 -0.32
N GLY A 97 -1.39 -8.90 -0.56
CA GLY A 97 -2.33 -9.30 0.49
C GLY A 97 -2.59 -8.16 1.49
N LEU A 98 -2.74 -6.94 0.99
CA LEU A 98 -2.95 -5.73 1.77
C LEU A 98 -4.38 -5.21 1.59
N VAL A 99 -4.75 -4.24 2.43
CA VAL A 99 -5.98 -3.47 2.30
C VAL A 99 -5.63 -2.00 2.13
N ALA A 100 -6.48 -1.25 1.43
CA ALA A 100 -6.33 0.19 1.27
C ALA A 100 -7.50 0.93 1.91
N VAL A 101 -7.24 2.07 2.52
CA VAL A 101 -8.26 3.03 2.95
C VAL A 101 -8.14 4.28 2.08
N ASP A 102 -9.25 4.69 1.47
CA ASP A 102 -9.41 6.04 0.93
C ASP A 102 -9.89 6.95 2.07
N PRO A 103 -9.08 7.93 2.52
CA PRO A 103 -9.42 8.83 3.60
C PRO A 103 -10.49 9.87 3.22
N GLN A 104 -10.71 10.12 1.92
CA GLN A 104 -11.75 11.04 1.45
C GLN A 104 -13.12 10.37 1.49
N ALA A 105 -13.19 9.12 1.03
CA ALA A 105 -14.41 8.32 1.05
C ALA A 105 -14.63 7.56 2.36
N MET A 106 -13.65 7.55 3.27
CA MET A 106 -13.61 6.72 4.49
C MET A 106 -13.96 5.25 4.21
N THR A 107 -13.54 4.75 3.05
CA THR A 107 -13.92 3.43 2.54
C THR A 107 -12.71 2.51 2.57
N LEU A 108 -12.91 1.31 3.11
CA LEU A 108 -11.92 0.23 3.07
C LEU A 108 -12.07 -0.56 1.78
N TYR A 109 -10.99 -0.66 1.01
CA TYR A 109 -10.85 -1.59 -0.09
C TYR A 109 -10.10 -2.81 0.39
N ARG A 110 -10.75 -3.96 0.29
CA ARG A 110 -10.09 -5.26 0.39
C ARG A 110 -9.99 -5.83 -1.02
N PRO A 111 -8.86 -6.43 -1.41
CA PRO A 111 -8.88 -7.33 -2.53
C PRO A 111 -9.86 -8.42 -2.13
N GLU A 112 -11.05 -8.44 -2.76
CA GLU A 112 -11.94 -9.58 -2.60
C GLU A 112 -11.11 -10.82 -2.87
N THR A 113 -11.27 -11.86 -2.06
CA THR A 113 -10.82 -13.22 -2.36
C THR A 113 -11.60 -13.72 -3.58
N ARG A 114 -11.50 -13.02 -4.71
CA ARG A 114 -11.89 -13.54 -6.01
C ARG A 114 -10.86 -14.60 -6.29
N GLY A 115 -11.26 -15.85 -6.02
CA GLY A 115 -10.64 -17.00 -6.65
C GLY A 115 -10.42 -16.64 -8.10
N TRP A 116 -9.16 -16.57 -8.49
CA TRP A 116 -8.75 -16.55 -9.87
C TRP A 116 -9.23 -17.89 -10.43
N THR A 117 -10.47 -17.95 -10.91
CA THR A 117 -10.80 -18.94 -11.92
C THR A 117 -10.00 -18.53 -13.13
N ASP A 118 -8.88 -19.22 -13.34
CA ASP A 118 -8.26 -19.35 -14.65
C ASP A 118 -9.37 -19.75 -15.63
N ALA A 119 -9.88 -18.77 -16.38
CA ALA A 119 -10.61 -19.05 -17.59
C ALA A 119 -9.56 -19.45 -18.62
N ARG A 120 -9.41 -20.76 -18.78
CA ARG A 120 -8.83 -21.43 -19.95
C ARG A 120 -9.58 -21.05 -21.23
#